data_AF-A0A932HAN2-F1
#
_entry.id   AF-A0A932HAN2-F1
#
_cell.length_a   1.000
_cell.length_b   1.000
_cell.length_c   1.000
_cell.angle_alpha   90.00
_cell.angle_beta   90.00
_cell.angle_gamma   90.00
#
_symmetry.space_group_name_H-M   'P 1'
#
loop_
_entity.id
_entity.type
_entity.pdbx_description
1 polymer ?
#
loop_
_entity_poly.entity_id
_entity_poly.type
_entity_poly.pdbx_seq_one_letter_code
_entity_poly.pdbx_strand_id
1 'polypeptide(L)'
;VTGLLLAIAVGAPLGLLLARLPRLRVAFEDYIMMLYATPMVALIPFILSLLGFGFTPKALVVFLFAVFPVLYNTVEGARSIRPELVEVARAFRSNEWELWRDVMIPYTLPFTMTGIRQAIARGLVGMVAAEFFLSPSGLGQMIMMGSQNFDTAGMLAAILVIVLIGVALMDFGRYLENRFAAWRGYTR
;
A
#
# COMPACT_ATOMS: atom_id res chain seq x y z
N VAL A 1 -3.83 -10.85 2.88
CA VAL A 1 -2.53 -11.09 2.20
C VAL A 1 -2.64 -10.96 0.69
N THR A 2 -3.51 -11.70 0.00
CA THR A 2 -3.62 -11.66 -1.48
C THR A 2 -3.82 -10.26 -2.05
N GLY A 3 -4.74 -9.46 -1.51
CA GLY A 3 -4.94 -8.07 -1.95
C GLY A 3 -3.70 -7.19 -1.77
N LEU A 4 -2.93 -7.40 -0.69
CA LEU A 4 -1.66 -6.69 -0.46
C LEU A 4 -0.60 -7.12 -1.48
N LEU A 5 -0.44 -8.42 -1.75
CA LEU A 5 0.53 -8.90 -2.74
C LEU A 5 0.22 -8.36 -4.14
N LEU A 6 -1.07 -8.35 -4.53
CA LEU A 6 -1.52 -7.74 -5.77
C LEU A 6 -1.23 -6.23 -5.80
N ALA A 7 -1.47 -5.54 -4.69
CA ALA A 7 -1.20 -4.11 -4.57
C ALA A 7 0.28 -3.78 -4.73
N ILE A 8 1.17 -4.62 -4.20
CA ILE A 8 2.62 -4.47 -4.37
C ILE A 8 3.03 -4.77 -5.82
N ALA A 9 2.55 -5.89 -6.36
CA ALA A 9 2.86 -6.34 -7.72
C ALA A 9 2.38 -5.36 -8.80
N VAL A 10 1.33 -4.58 -8.52
CA VAL A 10 0.79 -3.56 -9.44
C VAL A 10 1.35 -2.17 -9.11
N GLY A 11 1.28 -1.75 -7.85
CA GLY A 11 1.61 -0.41 -7.41
C GLY A 11 3.09 -0.07 -7.57
N ALA A 12 4.01 -0.99 -7.25
CA ALA A 12 5.43 -0.72 -7.38
C ALA A 12 5.87 -0.58 -8.86
N PRO A 13 5.54 -1.52 -9.77
CA PRO A 13 5.90 -1.36 -11.19
C PRO A 13 5.25 -0.14 -11.85
N LEU A 14 3.97 0.14 -11.57
CA LEU A 14 3.31 1.33 -12.10
C LEU A 14 3.95 2.61 -11.57
N GLY A 15 4.34 2.65 -10.29
CA GLY A 15 4.99 3.81 -9.70
C GLY A 15 6.35 4.09 -10.32
N LEU A 16 7.13 3.02 -10.54
CA LEU A 16 8.38 3.07 -11.28
C LEU A 16 8.19 3.54 -12.73
N LEU A 17 7.18 3.02 -13.43
CA LEU A 17 6.89 3.40 -14.82
C LEU A 17 6.52 4.88 -14.94
N LEU A 18 5.64 5.38 -14.07
CA LEU A 18 5.26 6.79 -14.01
C LEU A 18 6.45 7.68 -13.67
N ALA A 19 7.36 7.20 -12.83
CA ALA A 19 8.59 7.91 -12.54
C ALA A 19 9.49 8.12 -13.76
N ARG A 20 9.61 7.14 -14.65
CA ARG A 20 10.47 7.24 -15.84
C ARG A 20 9.87 8.07 -16.97
N LEU A 21 8.54 8.15 -17.04
CA LEU A 21 7.80 8.76 -18.15
C LEU A 21 7.10 10.04 -17.67
N PRO A 22 7.78 11.22 -17.72
CA PRO A 22 7.24 12.47 -17.18
C PRO A 22 5.89 12.85 -17.79
N ARG A 23 5.66 12.51 -19.06
CA ARG A 23 4.38 12.76 -19.75
C ARG A 23 3.23 11.96 -19.14
N LEU A 24 3.46 10.67 -18.88
CA LEU A 24 2.48 9.81 -18.21
C LEU A 24 2.27 10.28 -16.76
N ARG A 25 3.34 10.67 -16.07
CA ARG A 25 3.23 11.24 -14.73
C ARG A 25 2.32 12.46 -14.69
N VAL A 26 2.60 13.48 -15.49
CA VAL A 26 1.81 14.72 -15.54
C VAL A 26 0.35 14.43 -15.89
N ALA A 27 0.10 13.46 -16.78
CA ALA A 27 -1.25 13.06 -17.15
C ALA A 27 -2.01 12.34 -16.04
N PHE A 28 -1.35 11.52 -15.22
CA PHE A 28 -2.00 10.63 -14.24
C PHE A 28 -1.85 11.07 -12.77
N GLU A 29 -0.97 12.02 -12.47
CA GLU A 29 -0.63 12.43 -11.12
C GLU A 29 -1.84 12.94 -10.33
N ASP A 30 -2.60 13.87 -10.90
CA ASP A 30 -3.78 14.44 -10.26
C ASP A 30 -4.83 13.35 -9.99
N TYR A 31 -5.03 12.43 -10.94
CA TYR A 31 -5.94 11.30 -10.78
C TYR A 31 -5.49 10.34 -9.66
N ILE A 32 -4.19 10.07 -9.56
CA ILE A 32 -3.64 9.23 -8.49
C ILE A 32 -3.86 9.90 -7.12
N MET A 33 -3.65 11.21 -7.02
CA MET A 33 -3.91 11.94 -5.77
C MET A 33 -5.40 11.97 -5.43
N MET A 34 -6.29 12.20 -6.41
CA MET A 34 -7.74 12.14 -6.22
C MET A 34 -8.18 10.76 -5.74
N LEU A 35 -7.68 9.69 -6.35
CA LEU A 35 -7.98 8.33 -5.93
C LEU A 35 -7.41 8.02 -4.54
N TYR A 36 -6.19 8.48 -4.23
CA TYR A 36 -5.60 8.31 -2.90
C TYR A 36 -6.39 9.02 -1.79
N ALA A 37 -6.98 10.18 -2.10
CA ALA A 37 -7.81 10.95 -1.18
C ALA A 37 -9.26 10.46 -1.09
N THR A 38 -9.72 9.65 -2.06
CA THR A 38 -11.08 9.14 -2.09
C THR A 38 -11.33 8.21 -0.89
N PRO A 39 -12.46 8.36 -0.17
CA PRO A 39 -12.80 7.49 0.95
C PRO A 39 -13.14 6.08 0.46
N MET A 40 -12.13 5.22 0.34
CA MET A 40 -12.26 3.86 -0.20
C MET A 40 -13.31 3.01 0.54
N VAL A 41 -13.56 3.30 1.82
CA VAL A 41 -14.63 2.64 2.61
C VAL A 41 -16.00 2.82 1.96
N ALA A 42 -16.27 3.96 1.32
CA ALA A 42 -17.54 4.26 0.68
C ALA A 42 -17.81 3.39 -0.57
N LEU A 43 -16.77 2.79 -1.15
CA LEU A 43 -16.91 1.89 -2.31
C LEU A 43 -17.27 0.46 -1.90
N ILE A 44 -17.18 0.09 -0.62
CA ILE A 44 -17.42 -1.29 -0.16
C ILE A 44 -18.86 -1.75 -0.46
N PRO A 45 -19.92 -0.98 -0.19
CA PRO A 45 -21.29 -1.38 -0.55
C PRO A 45 -21.49 -1.54 -2.06
N PHE A 46 -20.82 -0.71 -2.87
CA PHE A 46 -20.86 -0.84 -4.32
C PHE A 46 -20.18 -2.15 -4.79
N ILE A 47 -19.03 -2.49 -4.21
CA ILE A 47 -18.34 -3.76 -4.45
C ILE A 47 -19.21 -4.95 -4.03
N LEU A 48 -19.88 -4.86 -2.87
CA LEU A 48 -20.85 -5.86 -2.41
C LEU A 48 -21.98 -6.05 -3.41
N SER A 49 -22.56 -4.95 -3.92
CA SER A 49 -23.67 -5.02 -4.89
C SER A 49 -23.28 -5.68 -6.20
N LEU A 50 -22.02 -5.55 -6.63
CA LEU A 50 -21.55 -6.10 -7.90
C LEU A 50 -21.05 -7.54 -7.78
N LEU A 51 -20.31 -7.85 -6.71
CA LEU A 51 -19.58 -9.11 -6.56
C LEU A 51 -20.16 -10.03 -5.49
N GLY A 52 -21.13 -9.54 -4.70
CA GLY A 52 -21.72 -10.27 -3.59
C GLY A 52 -20.74 -10.51 -2.44
N PHE A 53 -20.98 -11.60 -1.71
CA PHE A 53 -20.12 -12.06 -0.63
C PHE A 53 -19.01 -12.98 -1.14
N GLY A 54 -17.91 -13.04 -0.41
CA GLY A 54 -16.87 -14.05 -0.66
C GLY A 54 -15.45 -13.51 -0.53
N PHE A 55 -14.50 -14.32 -0.94
CA PHE A 55 -13.08 -13.98 -0.84
C PHE A 55 -12.67 -12.85 -1.81
N THR A 56 -13.12 -12.93 -3.06
CA THR A 56 -12.78 -11.99 -4.14
C THR A 56 -13.08 -10.53 -3.80
N PRO A 57 -14.31 -10.14 -3.41
CA PRO A 57 -14.60 -8.74 -3.06
C PRO A 57 -13.79 -8.25 -1.86
N LYS A 58 -13.55 -9.10 -0.85
CA LYS A 58 -12.69 -8.75 0.28
C LYS A 58 -11.24 -8.51 -0.15
N ALA A 59 -10.69 -9.37 -0.99
CA ALA A 59 -9.35 -9.21 -1.54
C ALA A 59 -9.23 -7.94 -2.39
N LEU A 60 -10.26 -7.59 -3.15
CA LEU A 60 -10.33 -6.35 -3.93
C LEU A 60 -10.33 -5.12 -3.04
N VAL A 61 -11.12 -5.10 -1.95
CA VAL A 61 -11.10 -3.97 -0.99
C VAL A 61 -9.70 -3.81 -0.40
N VAL A 62 -9.08 -4.89 0.08
CA VAL A 62 -7.71 -4.84 0.60
C VAL A 62 -6.72 -4.32 -0.45
N PHE A 63 -6.86 -4.76 -1.70
CA PHE A 63 -6.05 -4.26 -2.82
C PHE A 63 -6.20 -2.75 -3.01
N LEU A 64 -7.43 -2.22 -3.05
CA LEU A 64 -7.69 -0.79 -3.25
C LEU A 64 -7.11 0.06 -2.12
N PHE A 65 -7.19 -0.41 -0.87
CA PHE A 65 -6.59 0.29 0.27
C PHE A 65 -5.05 0.28 0.24
N ALA A 66 -4.46 -0.78 -0.31
CA ALA A 66 -3.02 -1.04 -0.28
C ALA A 66 -2.27 -0.50 -1.51
N VAL A 67 -2.90 -0.45 -2.69
CA VAL A 67 -2.20 -0.15 -3.96
C VAL A 67 -1.69 1.29 -4.02
N PHE A 68 -2.49 2.25 -3.58
CA PHE A 68 -2.15 3.66 -3.72
C PHE A 68 -0.97 4.10 -2.83
N PRO A 69 -0.85 3.69 -1.55
CA PRO A 69 0.35 3.96 -0.76
C PRO A 69 1.64 3.44 -1.42
N VAL A 70 1.62 2.23 -1.98
CA VAL A 70 2.80 1.67 -2.69
C VAL A 70 3.12 2.51 -3.92
N LEU A 71 2.09 2.79 -4.74
CA LEU A 71 2.20 3.57 -5.96
C LEU A 71 2.77 4.97 -5.67
N TYR A 72 2.12 5.71 -4.77
CA TYR A 72 2.43 7.09 -4.43
C TYR A 72 3.85 7.22 -3.86
N ASN A 73 4.22 6.41 -2.86
CA ASN A 73 5.55 6.50 -2.27
C ASN A 73 6.64 6.11 -3.29
N THR A 74 6.37 5.16 -4.20
CA THR A 74 7.34 4.80 -5.26
C THR A 74 7.55 5.95 -6.25
N VAL A 75 6.47 6.64 -6.64
CA VAL A 75 6.55 7.84 -7.49
C VAL A 75 7.33 8.96 -6.79
N GLU A 76 7.02 9.25 -5.53
CA GLU A 76 7.73 10.25 -4.72
C GLU A 76 9.21 9.91 -4.55
N GLY A 77 9.52 8.63 -4.35
CA GLY A 77 10.90 8.18 -4.28
C GLY A 77 11.69 8.49 -5.53
N ALA A 78 11.09 8.29 -6.70
CA ALA A 78 11.75 8.61 -7.95
C ALA A 78 11.87 10.12 -8.20
N ARG A 79 10.90 10.91 -7.76
CA ARG A 79 10.98 12.39 -7.84
C ARG A 79 12.14 12.94 -7.06
N SER A 80 12.47 12.31 -5.95
CA SER A 80 13.59 12.71 -5.12
C SER A 80 14.96 12.33 -5.70
N ILE A 81 15.03 11.65 -6.86
CA ILE A 81 16.29 11.40 -7.57
C ILE A 81 16.81 12.74 -8.07
N ARG A 82 18.00 13.11 -7.61
CA ARG A 82 18.70 14.31 -8.06
C ARG A 82 19.05 14.18 -9.55
N PRO A 83 18.80 15.20 -10.40
CA PRO A 83 19.15 15.19 -11.82
C PRO A 83 20.62 14.82 -12.06
N GLU A 84 21.51 15.30 -11.17
CA GLU A 84 22.94 15.01 -11.22
C GLU A 84 23.28 13.51 -11.22
N LEU A 85 22.50 12.66 -10.51
CA LEU A 85 22.72 11.20 -10.52
C LEU A 85 22.47 10.60 -11.92
N VAL A 86 21.46 11.13 -12.62
CA VAL A 86 21.11 10.71 -13.98
C VAL A 86 22.10 11.26 -14.99
N GLU A 87 22.63 12.46 -14.78
CA GLU A 87 23.68 13.05 -15.62
C GLU A 87 25.00 12.29 -15.48
N VAL A 88 25.39 11.91 -14.26
CA VAL A 88 26.58 11.08 -14.03
C VAL A 88 26.43 9.74 -14.74
N ALA A 89 25.31 9.03 -14.58
CA ALA A 89 25.08 7.77 -15.30
C ALA A 89 25.19 7.94 -16.82
N ARG A 90 24.65 9.04 -17.37
CA ARG A 90 24.79 9.36 -18.80
C ARG A 90 26.23 9.68 -19.22
N ALA A 91 27.01 10.35 -18.38
CA ALA A 91 28.43 10.64 -18.64
C ALA A 91 29.27 9.35 -18.72
N PHE A 92 28.93 8.33 -17.94
CA PHE A 92 29.52 6.99 -18.02
C PHE A 92 28.96 6.13 -19.17
N ARG A 93 28.16 6.71 -20.07
CA ARG A 93 27.50 6.03 -21.20
C ARG A 93 26.59 4.88 -20.78
N SER A 94 25.99 4.97 -19.59
CA SER A 94 25.01 3.97 -19.16
C SER A 94 23.82 3.93 -20.12
N ASN A 95 23.44 2.73 -20.57
CA ASN A 95 22.22 2.53 -21.33
C ASN A 95 20.98 2.62 -20.42
N GLU A 96 19.79 2.63 -21.01
CA GLU A 96 18.53 2.76 -20.23
C GLU A 96 18.37 1.67 -19.18
N TRP A 97 18.74 0.42 -19.50
CA TRP A 97 18.64 -0.68 -18.56
C TRP A 97 19.58 -0.51 -17.36
N GLU A 98 20.81 -0.05 -17.60
CA GLU A 98 21.78 0.27 -16.55
C GLU A 98 21.29 1.43 -15.67
N LEU A 99 20.69 2.47 -16.25
CA LEU A 99 20.09 3.56 -15.48
C LEU A 99 18.97 3.05 -14.54
N TRP A 100 18.13 2.14 -15.03
CA TRP A 100 17.08 1.53 -14.22
C TRP A 100 17.63 0.68 -13.09
N ARG A 101 18.57 -0.21 -13.41
CA ARG A 101 19.13 -1.19 -12.48
C ARG A 101 20.02 -0.56 -11.42
N ASP A 102 20.84 0.42 -11.81
CA ASP A 102 21.92 0.93 -10.96
C ASP A 102 21.54 2.24 -10.25
N VAL A 103 20.59 3.00 -10.79
CA VAL A 103 20.17 4.29 -10.22
C VAL A 103 18.71 4.25 -9.77
N MET A 104 17.76 4.03 -10.68
CA MET A 104 16.33 4.23 -10.35
C MET A 104 15.81 3.21 -9.33
N ILE A 105 15.97 1.91 -9.57
CA ILE A 105 15.45 0.87 -8.68
C ILE A 105 16.09 0.94 -7.28
N PRO A 106 17.44 1.02 -7.15
CA PRO A 106 18.07 1.12 -5.84
C PRO A 106 17.65 2.40 -5.10
N TYR A 107 17.53 3.54 -5.79
CA TYR A 107 17.19 4.78 -5.14
C TYR A 107 15.72 4.83 -4.66
N THR A 108 14.81 4.23 -5.43
CA THR A 108 13.37 4.19 -5.11
C THR A 108 13.00 3.11 -4.10
N LEU A 109 13.78 2.03 -4.00
CA LEU A 109 13.46 0.88 -3.14
C LEU A 109 13.10 1.25 -1.69
N PRO A 110 13.83 2.14 -0.98
CA PRO A 110 13.48 2.52 0.38
C PRO A 110 12.11 3.20 0.49
N PHE A 111 11.74 4.00 -0.52
CA PHE A 111 10.43 4.64 -0.56
C PHE A 111 9.33 3.64 -0.88
N THR A 112 9.56 2.73 -1.82
CA THR A 112 8.64 1.64 -2.10
C THR A 112 8.42 0.79 -0.84
N MET A 113 9.47 0.50 -0.06
CA MET A 113 9.34 -0.19 1.24
C MET A 113 8.51 0.60 2.25
N THR A 114 8.71 1.93 2.33
CA THR A 114 7.85 2.81 3.13
C THR A 114 6.39 2.73 2.67
N GLY A 115 6.15 2.72 1.36
CA GLY A 115 4.83 2.53 0.76
C GLY A 115 4.20 1.18 1.09
N ILE A 116 4.99 0.10 1.05
CA ILE A 116 4.56 -1.26 1.45
C ILE A 116 4.16 -1.28 2.92
N ARG A 117 4.94 -0.65 3.81
CA ARG A 117 4.60 -0.54 5.24
C ARG A 117 3.29 0.20 5.46
N GLN A 118 3.08 1.32 4.76
CA GLN A 118 1.80 2.04 4.79
C GLN A 118 0.65 1.20 4.23
N ALA A 119 0.91 0.43 3.17
CA ALA A 119 -0.05 -0.47 2.54
C ALA A 119 -0.46 -1.64 3.45
N ILE A 120 0.46 -2.16 4.28
CA ILE A 120 0.13 -3.14 5.32
C ILE A 120 -0.87 -2.56 6.31
N ALA A 121 -0.59 -1.37 6.85
CA ALA A 121 -1.47 -0.71 7.81
C ALA A 121 -2.85 -0.40 7.22
N ARG A 122 -2.89 0.21 6.02
CA ARG A 122 -4.15 0.53 5.33
C ARG A 122 -4.89 -0.71 4.86
N GLY A 123 -4.18 -1.75 4.42
CA GLY A 123 -4.75 -3.03 4.03
C GLY A 123 -5.44 -3.73 5.21
N LEU A 124 -4.92 -3.59 6.44
CA LEU A 124 -5.59 -4.08 7.64
C LEU A 124 -6.90 -3.31 7.89
N VAL A 125 -6.87 -1.97 7.79
CA VAL A 125 -8.09 -1.14 7.89
C VAL A 125 -9.11 -1.55 6.83
N GLY A 126 -8.67 -1.72 5.59
CA GLY A 126 -9.52 -2.19 4.48
C GLY A 126 -10.07 -3.59 4.70
N MET A 127 -9.30 -4.49 5.32
CA MET A 127 -9.74 -5.85 5.66
C MET A 127 -10.86 -5.82 6.70
N VAL A 128 -10.68 -5.08 7.80
CA VAL A 128 -11.72 -4.95 8.85
C VAL A 128 -12.96 -4.27 8.28
N ALA A 129 -12.79 -3.20 7.50
CA ALA A 129 -13.90 -2.53 6.82
C ALA A 129 -14.60 -3.47 5.82
N ALA A 130 -13.87 -4.33 5.11
CA ALA A 130 -14.47 -5.33 4.24
C ALA A 130 -15.27 -6.36 5.06
N GLU A 131 -14.75 -6.82 6.19
CA GLU A 131 -15.46 -7.78 7.05
C GLU A 131 -16.78 -7.23 7.59
N PHE A 132 -16.88 -5.92 7.87
CA PHE A 132 -18.12 -5.28 8.30
C PHE A 132 -19.30 -5.47 7.33
N PHE A 133 -19.03 -5.50 6.02
CA PHE A 133 -20.09 -5.52 5.00
C PHE A 133 -20.10 -6.79 4.13
N LEU A 134 -18.94 -7.42 3.90
CA LEU A 134 -18.74 -8.46 2.88
C LEU A 134 -18.51 -9.87 3.47
N SER A 135 -18.61 -10.05 4.79
CA SER A 135 -18.34 -11.34 5.43
C SER A 135 -19.37 -11.63 6.51
N PRO A 136 -19.87 -12.87 6.65
CA PRO A 136 -20.69 -13.27 7.79
C PRO A 136 -19.86 -13.62 9.04
N SER A 137 -18.53 -13.70 8.90
CA SER A 137 -17.59 -14.02 9.97
C SER A 137 -16.29 -13.24 9.83
N GLY A 138 -15.52 -13.14 10.92
CA GLY A 138 -14.26 -12.38 10.98
C GLY A 138 -14.21 -11.46 12.20
N LEU A 139 -13.03 -10.88 12.47
CA LEU A 139 -12.86 -9.99 13.63
C LEU A 139 -13.67 -8.70 13.47
N GLY A 140 -13.79 -8.18 12.24
CA GLY A 140 -14.67 -7.05 11.95
C GLY A 140 -16.14 -7.37 12.22
N GLN A 141 -16.61 -8.58 11.89
CA GLN A 141 -17.96 -9.00 12.22
C GLN A 141 -18.19 -9.15 13.73
N MET A 142 -17.20 -9.65 14.48
CA MET A 142 -17.30 -9.70 15.94
C MET A 142 -17.46 -8.31 16.56
N ILE A 143 -16.79 -7.30 16.02
CA ILE A 143 -17.00 -5.89 16.42
C ILE A 143 -18.44 -5.46 16.12
N MET A 144 -18.93 -5.74 14.90
CA MET A 144 -20.28 -5.35 14.47
C MET A 144 -21.37 -5.99 15.34
N MET A 145 -21.27 -7.30 15.57
CA MET A 145 -22.22 -8.06 16.40
C MET A 145 -22.15 -7.62 17.87
N GLY A 146 -20.95 -7.41 18.41
CA GLY A 146 -20.77 -6.89 19.77
C GLY A 146 -21.44 -5.52 19.94
N SER A 147 -21.27 -4.63 18.96
CA SER A 147 -21.93 -3.32 18.93
C SER A 147 -23.46 -3.44 18.90
N GLN A 148 -24.01 -4.30 18.02
CA GLN A 148 -25.45 -4.52 17.90
C GLN A 148 -26.07 -5.14 19.17
N ASN A 149 -25.33 -6.01 19.84
CA ASN A 149 -25.77 -6.68 21.08
C ASN A 149 -25.44 -5.87 22.35
N PHE A 150 -24.86 -4.68 22.22
CA PHE A 150 -24.32 -3.89 23.33
C PHE A 150 -23.29 -4.65 24.20
N ASP A 151 -22.70 -5.72 23.67
CA ASP A 151 -21.58 -6.45 24.28
C ASP A 151 -20.28 -5.68 24.05
N THR A 152 -20.08 -4.67 24.89
CA THR A 152 -18.90 -3.80 24.85
C THR A 152 -17.62 -4.59 25.16
N ALA A 153 -17.70 -5.61 26.02
CA ALA A 153 -16.54 -6.42 26.39
C ALA A 153 -16.04 -7.25 25.20
N GLY A 154 -16.94 -7.96 24.51
CA GLY A 154 -16.64 -8.72 23.30
C GLY A 154 -16.12 -7.83 22.16
N MET A 155 -16.74 -6.67 21.97
CA MET A 155 -16.31 -5.69 20.98
C MET A 155 -14.88 -5.19 21.24
N LEU A 156 -14.57 -4.77 22.48
CA LEU A 156 -13.24 -4.29 22.86
C LEU A 156 -12.17 -5.39 22.78
N ALA A 157 -12.53 -6.64 23.12
CA ALA A 157 -11.62 -7.78 22.95
C ALA A 157 -11.25 -8.01 21.48
N ALA A 158 -12.22 -7.94 20.56
CA ALA A 158 -11.95 -8.06 19.13
C ALA A 158 -11.09 -6.90 18.60
N ILE A 159 -11.35 -5.67 19.05
CA ILE A 159 -10.52 -4.49 18.74
C ILE A 159 -9.08 -4.70 19.21
N LEU A 160 -8.88 -5.17 20.45
CA LEU A 160 -7.56 -5.41 21.02
C LEU A 160 -6.78 -6.43 20.17
N VAL A 161 -7.42 -7.52 19.75
CA VAL A 161 -6.80 -8.53 18.87
C VAL A 161 -6.38 -7.91 17.54
N ILE A 162 -7.23 -7.10 16.92
CA ILE A 162 -6.89 -6.38 15.67
C ILE A 162 -5.70 -5.43 15.88
N VAL A 163 -5.66 -4.71 17.00
CA VAL A 163 -4.54 -3.82 17.34
C VAL A 163 -3.24 -4.61 17.47
N LEU A 164 -3.25 -5.73 18.19
CA LEU A 164 -2.06 -6.59 18.35
C LEU A 164 -1.57 -7.13 17.01
N ILE A 165 -2.49 -7.60 16.14
CA ILE A 165 -2.16 -8.03 14.78
C ILE A 165 -1.56 -6.86 13.98
N GLY A 166 -2.16 -5.67 14.07
CA GLY A 166 -1.69 -4.48 13.37
C GLY A 166 -0.30 -4.04 13.79
N VAL A 167 -0.01 -4.02 15.09
CA VAL A 167 1.32 -3.73 15.62
C VAL A 167 2.33 -4.77 15.12
N ALA A 168 2.01 -6.06 15.23
CA ALA A 168 2.89 -7.13 14.76
C ALA A 168 3.21 -7.02 13.25
N LEU A 169 2.20 -6.71 12.44
CA LEU A 169 2.36 -6.52 10.99
C LEU A 169 3.17 -5.25 10.66
N MET A 170 2.99 -4.16 11.40
CA MET A 170 3.77 -2.94 11.21
C MET A 170 5.23 -3.13 11.61
N ASP A 171 5.50 -3.81 12.71
CA ASP A 171 6.86 -4.11 13.16
C ASP A 171 7.56 -5.06 12.19
N PHE A 172 6.84 -6.05 11.66
CA PHE A 172 7.33 -6.91 10.59
C PHE A 172 7.65 -6.11 9.32
N GLY A 173 6.77 -5.20 8.91
CA GLY A 173 7.02 -4.31 7.77
C GLY A 173 8.25 -3.42 7.97
N ARG A 174 8.44 -2.89 9.19
CA ARG A 174 9.62 -2.09 9.56
C ARG A 174 10.91 -2.92 9.54
N TYR A 175 10.85 -4.16 10.03
CA TYR A 175 11.98 -5.09 9.96
C TYR A 175 12.39 -5.36 8.50
N LEU A 176 11.43 -5.61 7.60
CA LEU A 176 11.70 -5.79 6.17
C LEU A 176 12.32 -4.54 5.55
N GLU A 177 11.77 -3.35 5.84
CA GLU A 177 12.33 -2.09 5.35
C GLU A 177 13.77 -1.90 5.79
N ASN A 178 14.08 -2.10 7.07
CA ASN A 178 15.44 -1.98 7.58
C ASN A 178 16.40 -2.98 6.93
N ARG A 179 15.93 -4.18 6.60
CA ARG A 179 16.76 -5.22 5.94
C ARG A 179 17.07 -4.89 4.49
N PHE A 180 16.09 -4.34 3.75
CA PHE A 180 16.21 -4.07 2.31
C PHE A 180 16.63 -2.64 1.97
N ALA A 181 16.50 -1.68 2.89
CA ALA A 181 16.87 -0.28 2.72
C ALA A 181 17.98 0.17 3.68
N ALA A 182 18.74 -0.77 4.25
CA ALA A 182 19.78 -0.55 5.26
C ALA A 182 20.82 0.50 4.86
N TRP A 183 21.13 0.63 3.57
CA TRP A 183 22.14 1.55 3.07
C TRP A 183 21.75 3.03 3.19
N ARG A 184 20.47 3.34 3.41
CA ARG A 184 20.00 4.72 3.44
C ARG A 184 20.33 5.45 4.74
N GLY A 185 20.89 4.76 5.73
CA GLY A 185 21.34 5.39 6.98
C GLY A 185 20.23 6.21 7.62
N TYR A 186 19.21 5.56 8.17
CA TYR A 186 18.25 6.25 9.03
C TYR A 186 19.00 6.60 10.32
N THR A 187 19.63 7.78 10.39
CA THR A 187 19.96 8.41 11.67
C THR A 187 18.66 8.47 12.46
N ARG A 188 18.68 7.84 13.63
CA ARG A 188 17.58 7.79 14.60
C ARG A 188 17.09 9.19 14.95
#